data_AF-A0A960Y607-F1
#
_entry.id   AF-A0A960Y607-F1
#
_cell.length_a   1.000
_cell.length_b   1.000
_cell.length_c   1.000
_cell.angle_alpha   90.00
_cell.angle_beta   90.00
_cell.angle_gamma   90.00
#
_symmetry.space_group_name_H-M   'P 1'
#
loop_
_entity.id
_entity.type
_entity.pdbx_description
1 polymer ?
#
loop_
_entity_poly.entity_id
_entity_poly.type
_entity_poly.pdbx_seq_one_letter_code
_entity_poly.pdbx_strand_id
1 'polypeptide(L)' 'AGTHSVEWNGLDAQGQRAASGTYLYRVRADGFESHRKMTLMK' A
#
# COMPACT_ATOMS: atom_id res chain seq x y z
N ALA A 1 -17.42 10.30 -9.22
CA ALA A 1 -16.57 10.47 -8.01
C ALA A 1 -17.10 9.54 -6.93
N GLY A 2 -16.22 8.89 -6.17
CA GLY A 2 -16.60 7.93 -5.15
C GLY A 2 -15.39 7.46 -4.32
N THR A 3 -15.65 6.64 -3.31
CA THR A 3 -14.59 6.07 -2.47
C THR A 3 -14.05 4.80 -3.12
N HIS A 4 -12.73 4.73 -3.25
CA HIS A 4 -12.02 3.54 -3.73
C HIS A 4 -11.08 3.04 -2.63
N SER A 5 -11.08 1.74 -2.42
CA SER A 5 -10.25 1.06 -1.42
C SER A 5 -9.44 -0.03 -2.10
N VAL A 6 -8.18 -0.16 -1.70
CA VAL A 6 -7.27 -1.22 -2.13
C VAL A 6 -6.62 -1.79 -0.88
N GLU A 7 -6.68 -3.10 -0.73
CA GLU A 7 -6.01 -3.83 0.35
C GLU A 7 -4.73 -4.44 -0.18
N TRP A 8 -3.62 -4.27 0.56
CA TRP A 8 -2.37 -4.92 0.22
C TRP A 8 -2.38 -6.34 0.76
N ASN A 9 -2.08 -7.31 -0.09
CA ASN A 9 -2.05 -8.74 0.23
C ASN A 9 -0.85 -9.18 1.09
N GLY A 10 0.02 -8.24 1.50
CA GLY A 10 1.22 -8.53 2.29
C GLY A 10 2.32 -9.26 1.51
N LEU A 11 2.25 -9.26 0.17
CA LEU A 11 3.30 -9.81 -0.69
C LEU A 11 4.16 -8.71 -1.30
N ASP A 12 5.44 -9.01 -1.49
CA ASP A 12 6.34 -8.19 -2.28
C ASP A 12 6.19 -8.44 -3.79
N ALA A 13 7.02 -7.78 -4.59
CA ALA A 13 7.00 -7.88 -6.05
C ALA A 13 7.39 -9.27 -6.58
N GLN A 14 8.05 -10.10 -5.76
CA GLN A 14 8.43 -11.46 -6.08
C GLN A 14 7.36 -12.48 -5.62
N GLY A 15 6.26 -12.02 -5.02
CA GLY A 15 5.22 -12.86 -4.46
C GLY A 15 5.59 -13.48 -3.11
N GLN A 16 6.66 -13.00 -2.47
CA GLN A 16 7.09 -13.48 -1.15
C GLN A 16 6.40 -12.67 -0.05
N ARG A 17 6.23 -13.26 1.14
CA ARG A 17 5.65 -12.55 2.29
C ARG A 17 6.57 -11.41 2.69
N ALA A 18 6.03 -10.20 2.69
CA ALA A 18 6.73 -9.03 3.17
C ALA A 18 7.00 -9.17 4.69
N ALA A 19 8.19 -8.74 5.13
CA ALA A 19 8.55 -8.77 6.54
C ALA A 19 7.67 -7.84 7.38
N SER A 20 7.52 -8.10 8.67
CA SER A 20 6.88 -7.11 9.55
C SER A 20 7.66 -5.79 9.53
N GLY A 21 6.96 -4.67 9.36
CA GLY A 21 7.62 -3.38 9.19
C GLY A 21 6.68 -2.27 8.75
N THR A 22 7.26 -1.06 8.61
CA THR A 22 6.54 0.09 8.05
C THR A 22 6.86 0.22 6.56
N TYR A 23 5.81 0.27 5.75
CA TYR A 23 5.87 0.38 4.31
C TYR A 23 5.32 1.74 3.87
N LEU A 24 6.06 2.43 3.01
CA LEU A 24 5.61 3.68 2.40
C LEU A 24 4.99 3.38 1.03
N TYR A 25 3.86 4.02 0.73
CA TYR A 25 3.20 3.89 -0.56
C TYR A 25 2.64 5.22 -1.05
N ARG A 26 2.43 5.29 -2.35
CA ARG A 26 1.88 6.46 -3.04
C ARG A 26 0.67 6.06 -3.87
N VAL A 27 -0.43 6.77 -3.69
CA VAL A 27 -1.63 6.64 -4.52
C VAL A 27 -1.64 7.80 -5.51
N ARG A 28 -1.83 7.48 -6.80
CA ARG A 28 -1.94 8.45 -7.89
C ARG A 28 -3.27 8.25 -8.60
N ALA A 29 -3.97 9.34 -8.83
CA ALA A 29 -5.11 9.45 -9.72
C ALA A 29 -5.01 10.81 -10.45
N ASP A 30 -5.81 11.03 -11.48
CA ASP A 30 -5.74 12.28 -12.25
C ASP A 30 -5.94 13.50 -11.33
N GLY A 31 -4.90 14.33 -11.21
CA GLY A 31 -4.87 15.51 -10.33
C GLY A 31 -4.75 15.21 -8.83
N PHE A 32 -4.53 13.96 -8.43
CA PHE A 32 -4.42 13.55 -7.02
C PHE A 32 -3.18 12.70 -6.76
N GLU A 33 -2.36 13.12 -5.80
CA GLU A 33 -1.23 12.33 -5.30
C GLU A 33 -1.25 12.34 -3.76
N SER A 34 -1.20 11.16 -3.15
CA SER A 34 -1.15 11.00 -1.69
C SER A 34 -0.04 10.04 -1.30
N HIS A 35 0.74 10.42 -0.29
CA HIS A 35 1.76 9.58 0.34
C HIS A 35 1.24 9.08 1.69
N ARG A 36 1.38 7.79 1.95
CA ARG A 36 0.88 7.15 3.18
C ARG A 36 1.86 6.07 3.64
N LYS A 37 1.71 5.68 4.90
CA LYS A 37 2.44 4.57 5.51
C LYS A 37 1.48 3.48 5.97
N MET A 38 1.91 2.23 5.88
CA MET A 38 1.21 1.05 6.38
C MET A 38 2.15 0.26 7.27
N THR A 39 1.67 -0.20 8.43
CA THR A 39 2.45 -1.08 9.30
C THR A 39 1.95 -2.50 9.12
N LEU A 40 2.81 -3.39 8.63
CA LEU A 40 2.56 -4.82 8.59
C LEU A 40 3.06 -5.46 9.89
N MET A 41 2.16 -6.08 10.63
CA MET A 41 2.47 -6.82 11.85
C MET A 41 2.31 -8.32 11.56
N LYS A 42 3.03 -9.17 12.32
CA LYS A 42 2.92 -10.63 12.23
C LYS A 42 1.67 -11.12 12.94
#